data_AF-A0AAV4E065-F1
#
_entry.id   AF-A0AAV4E065-F1
#
_cell.length_a   1.000
_cell.length_b   1.000
_cell.length_c   1.000
_cell.angle_alpha   90.00
_cell.angle_beta   90.00
_cell.angle_gamma   90.00
#
_symmetry.space_group_name_H-M   'P 1'
#
loop_
_entity.id
_entity.type
_entity.pdbx_description
1 polymer ?
#
loop_
_entity_poly.entity_id
_entity_poly.type
_entity_poly.pdbx_seq_one_letter_code
_entity_poly.pdbx_strand_id
1 'polypeptide(L)'
;MEALIFNVTFLKENISTMTVLGCVTSLVYISYYLLYVVNTPIIVCGDAKFKQFLTDHCPISREKYWPTWYAFQGHIQTVLRNFIQCRPKVDYSAEYIKCPDGGELKIDWVENDHNSKHTKDQRPTVLVLPGLTGDVAVVIDHIKKKYPEAPLMGVGISLGGILLFNYLAHHGDSASICAAMCISAPYNVPKCIKSLETPLNYHLFNRVLAKGMCRFVQRHADIFEDLKDVTIPHVLKSESIRDFDERFTCKMFGFESPDHYYEAATLHTKFHALRRPVLCLNAADDPFCPVNYAPLKDAETNDNIAIVLTSHGGHIGFLEGTYPRQRNYMYRWVRQFVSAVFEQGIKSE
;
A
#
# COMPACT_ATOMS: atom_id res chain seq x y z
N MET A 1 43.71 -27.09 26.16
CA MET A 1 43.29 -27.04 27.58
C MET A 1 43.47 -25.64 28.16
N GLU A 2 44.64 -25.01 27.99
CA GLU A 2 44.91 -23.63 28.45
C GLU A 2 43.99 -22.56 27.83
N ALA A 3 43.73 -22.60 26.52
CA ALA A 3 42.80 -21.68 25.87
C ALA A 3 41.34 -21.81 26.37
N LEU A 4 40.93 -23.01 26.76
CA LEU A 4 39.60 -23.28 27.32
C LEU A 4 39.50 -22.73 28.74
N ILE A 5 40.55 -22.93 29.55
CA ILE A 5 40.65 -22.40 30.91
C ILE A 5 40.69 -20.86 30.88
N PHE A 6 41.47 -20.27 29.98
CA PHE A 6 41.51 -18.82 29.78
C PHE A 6 40.13 -18.25 29.43
N ASN A 7 39.41 -18.87 28.49
CA ASN A 7 38.05 -18.44 28.13
C ASN A 7 37.06 -18.55 29.30
N VAL A 8 37.14 -19.62 30.10
CA VAL A 8 36.25 -19.82 31.26
C VAL A 8 36.56 -18.83 32.39
N THR A 9 37.83 -18.56 32.67
CA THR A 9 38.25 -17.58 33.69
C THR A 9 37.92 -16.16 33.24
N PHE A 10 38.20 -15.80 31.98
CA PHE A 10 37.85 -14.51 31.39
C PHE A 10 36.34 -14.26 31.41
N LEU A 11 35.52 -15.27 31.08
CA LEU A 11 34.06 -15.17 31.17
C LEU A 11 33.62 -14.99 32.63
N LYS A 12 34.16 -15.74 33.58
CA LYS A 12 33.81 -15.59 35.01
C LYS A 12 34.15 -14.21 35.57
N GLU A 13 35.32 -13.67 35.22
CA GLU A 13 35.76 -12.34 35.68
C GLU A 13 34.93 -11.21 35.05
N ASN A 14 34.47 -11.38 33.80
CA ASN A 14 33.73 -10.35 33.07
C ASN A 14 32.20 -10.54 33.06
N ILE A 15 31.65 -11.63 33.62
CA ILE A 15 30.21 -11.91 33.62
C ILE A 15 29.40 -10.76 34.21
N SER A 16 29.85 -10.16 35.32
CA SER A 16 29.17 -9.03 35.96
C SER A 16 29.15 -7.81 35.03
N THR A 17 30.29 -7.45 34.45
CA THR A 17 30.43 -6.34 33.50
C THR A 17 29.59 -6.55 32.23
N MET A 18 29.62 -7.76 31.66
CA MET A 18 28.80 -8.12 30.49
C MET A 18 27.31 -8.08 30.81
N THR A 19 26.91 -8.50 32.01
CA THR A 19 25.51 -8.43 32.46
C THR A 19 25.06 -6.99 32.60
N VAL A 20 25.85 -6.14 33.26
CA VAL A 20 25.55 -4.70 33.40
C VAL A 20 25.46 -4.03 32.04
N LEU A 21 26.40 -4.30 31.12
CA LEU A 21 26.36 -3.75 29.76
C LEU A 21 25.11 -4.23 29.00
N GLY A 22 24.75 -5.52 29.12
CA GLY A 22 23.53 -6.08 28.56
C GLY A 22 22.25 -5.42 29.10
N CYS A 23 22.19 -5.15 30.40
CA CYS A 23 21.09 -4.45 31.02
C CYS A 23 20.99 -2.99 30.54
N VAL A 24 22.11 -2.26 30.52
CA VAL A 24 22.14 -0.85 30.07
C VAL A 24 21.73 -0.74 28.61
N THR A 25 22.30 -1.58 27.74
CA THR A 25 21.94 -1.61 26.30
C THR A 25 20.46 -1.95 26.09
N SER A 26 19.93 -2.92 26.83
CA SER A 26 18.50 -3.25 26.79
C SER A 26 17.62 -2.09 27.26
N LEU A 27 17.99 -1.42 28.35
CA LEU A 27 17.25 -0.25 28.87
C LEU A 27 17.28 0.92 27.88
N VAL A 28 18.44 1.21 27.28
CA VAL A 28 18.57 2.25 26.25
C VAL A 28 17.70 1.91 25.04
N TYR A 29 17.74 0.66 24.57
CA TYR A 29 16.95 0.23 23.42
C TYR A 29 15.44 0.27 23.70
N ILE A 30 14.99 -0.23 24.87
CA ILE A 30 13.58 -0.17 25.29
C ILE A 30 13.12 1.29 25.41
N SER A 31 13.95 2.15 26.00
CA SER A 31 13.65 3.58 26.13
C SER A 31 13.54 4.23 24.75
N TYR A 32 14.47 3.94 23.84
CA TYR A 32 14.43 4.44 22.46
C TYR A 32 13.15 3.97 21.75
N TYR A 33 12.82 2.69 21.85
CA TYR A 33 11.63 2.12 21.23
C TYR A 33 10.34 2.78 21.75
N LEU A 34 10.20 2.92 23.07
CA LEU A 34 9.01 3.49 23.68
C LEU A 34 8.85 5.00 23.44
N LEU A 35 9.96 5.75 23.34
CA LEU A 35 9.94 7.20 23.20
C LEU A 35 9.94 7.68 21.75
N TYR A 36 10.53 6.93 20.82
CA TYR A 36 10.74 7.38 19.44
C TYR A 36 10.13 6.48 18.36
N VAL A 37 9.92 5.19 18.62
CA VAL A 37 9.36 4.24 17.63
C VAL A 37 7.86 4.11 17.78
N VAL A 38 7.36 4.02 19.02
CA VAL A 38 5.94 3.87 19.32
C VAL A 38 5.25 5.23 19.34
N ASN A 39 4.62 5.57 18.22
CA ASN A 39 3.93 6.85 18.03
C ASN A 39 2.48 6.67 17.60
N THR A 40 1.64 7.62 17.97
CA THR A 40 0.31 7.81 17.35
C THR A 40 0.51 8.38 15.95
N PRO A 41 -0.24 7.92 14.92
CA PRO A 41 -0.12 8.47 13.58
C PRO A 41 -0.48 9.97 13.56
N ILE A 42 0.16 10.70 12.65
CA ILE A 42 -0.23 12.06 12.32
C ILE A 42 -1.35 12.00 11.28
N ILE A 43 -2.43 12.74 11.50
CA ILE A 43 -3.53 12.85 10.54
C ILE A 43 -3.59 14.28 10.02
N VAL A 44 -3.31 14.44 8.74
CA VAL A 44 -3.39 15.70 8.00
C VAL A 44 -4.67 15.68 7.17
N CYS A 45 -5.62 16.56 7.50
CA CYS A 45 -6.93 16.62 6.87
C CYS A 45 -7.43 18.07 6.99
N GLY A 46 -7.76 18.70 5.86
CA GLY A 46 -8.31 20.06 5.83
C GLY A 46 -9.74 20.14 6.36
N ASP A 47 -10.58 19.13 6.07
CA ASP A 47 -11.98 19.12 6.49
C ASP A 47 -12.15 18.68 7.95
N ALA A 48 -12.75 19.58 8.73
CA ALA A 48 -13.08 19.33 10.13
C ALA A 48 -14.08 18.18 10.29
N LYS A 49 -15.05 18.03 9.36
CA LYS A 49 -16.04 16.95 9.45
C LYS A 49 -15.39 15.58 9.19
N PHE A 50 -14.58 15.47 8.14
CA PHE A 50 -13.87 14.23 7.85
C PHE A 50 -12.87 13.85 8.95
N LYS A 51 -12.15 14.84 9.51
CA LYS A 51 -11.28 14.60 10.67
C LYS A 51 -12.05 14.12 11.90
N GLN A 52 -13.21 14.72 12.18
CA GLN A 52 -14.09 14.32 13.28
C GLN A 52 -14.62 12.89 13.07
N PHE A 53 -15.09 12.58 11.86
CA PHE A 53 -15.52 11.23 11.46
C PHE A 53 -14.44 10.17 11.76
N LEU A 54 -13.19 10.44 11.37
CA LEU A 54 -12.07 9.52 11.65
C LEU A 54 -11.82 9.37 13.15
N THR A 55 -11.94 10.45 13.91
CA THR A 55 -11.73 10.44 15.36
C THR A 55 -12.81 9.63 16.09
N ASP A 56 -14.06 9.77 15.68
CA ASP A 56 -15.21 9.15 16.34
C ASP A 56 -15.39 7.68 15.95
N HIS A 57 -15.18 7.35 14.68
CA HIS A 57 -15.51 6.03 14.14
C HIS A 57 -14.29 5.17 13.81
N CYS A 58 -13.08 5.74 13.79
CA CYS A 58 -11.83 4.99 13.64
C CYS A 58 -10.93 5.21 14.86
N PRO A 59 -11.16 4.52 16.01
CA PRO A 59 -10.33 4.64 17.21
C PRO A 59 -8.82 4.53 16.97
N ILE A 60 -8.40 3.77 15.95
CA ILE A 60 -7.00 3.61 15.53
C ILE A 60 -6.30 4.94 15.21
N SER A 61 -7.06 5.99 14.86
CA SER A 61 -6.56 7.36 14.67
C SER A 61 -5.88 7.94 15.91
N ARG A 62 -6.28 7.50 17.10
CA ARG A 62 -5.79 7.98 18.40
C ARG A 62 -4.89 6.97 19.11
N GLU A 63 -4.84 5.75 18.62
CA GLU A 63 -4.04 4.68 19.20
C GLU A 63 -2.57 4.78 18.76
N LYS A 64 -1.66 4.46 19.68
CA LYS A 64 -0.25 4.29 19.35
C LYS A 64 -0.09 3.09 18.41
N TYR A 65 0.64 3.27 17.33
CA TYR A 65 1.15 2.16 16.53
C TYR A 65 2.36 1.55 17.25
N TRP A 66 2.36 0.22 17.39
CA TRP A 66 3.45 -0.54 18.00
C TRP A 66 4.20 -1.37 16.93
N PRO A 67 5.10 -0.76 16.13
CA PRO A 67 5.93 -1.49 15.19
C PRO A 67 6.60 -2.70 15.85
N THR A 68 6.69 -3.84 15.17
CA THR A 68 7.36 -5.02 15.74
C THR A 68 8.78 -4.65 16.20
N TRP A 69 9.05 -4.79 17.51
CA TRP A 69 10.24 -4.19 18.13
C TRP A 69 11.55 -4.63 17.48
N TYR A 70 11.72 -5.91 17.12
CA TYR A 70 12.92 -6.40 16.44
C TYR A 70 12.98 -6.09 14.93
N ALA A 71 11.98 -5.41 14.36
CA ALA A 71 11.82 -5.25 12.91
C ALA A 71 11.15 -3.92 12.49
N PHE A 72 11.22 -2.86 13.29
CA PHE A 72 10.44 -1.64 13.02
C PHE A 72 10.93 -0.81 11.83
N GLN A 73 12.19 -0.98 11.39
CA GLN A 73 12.77 -0.23 10.28
C GLN A 73 12.07 -0.51 8.94
N GLY A 74 11.85 0.53 8.15
CA GLY A 74 11.06 0.49 6.91
C GLY A 74 11.50 -0.59 5.92
N HIS A 75 12.80 -0.72 5.63
CA HIS A 75 13.32 -1.79 4.76
C HIS A 75 13.00 -3.18 5.31
N ILE A 76 13.22 -3.38 6.61
CA ILE A 76 12.98 -4.67 7.28
C ILE A 76 11.49 -5.00 7.23
N GLN A 77 10.60 -4.05 7.57
CA GLN A 77 9.15 -4.25 7.49
C GLN A 77 8.69 -4.65 6.09
N THR A 78 9.19 -3.93 5.09
CA THR A 78 8.85 -4.16 3.67
C THR A 78 9.24 -5.58 3.24
N VAL A 79 10.44 -6.02 3.60
CA VAL A 79 10.93 -7.36 3.26
C VAL A 79 10.24 -8.44 4.09
N LEU A 80 10.27 -8.29 5.42
CA LEU A 80 9.87 -9.33 6.37
C LEU A 80 8.40 -9.72 6.19
N ARG A 81 7.51 -8.76 5.91
CA ARG A 81 6.07 -8.98 5.66
C ARG A 81 5.81 -10.18 4.74
N ASN A 82 6.56 -10.32 3.66
CA ASN A 82 6.37 -11.38 2.68
C ASN A 82 6.54 -12.80 3.26
N PHE A 83 7.29 -12.94 4.35
CA PHE A 83 7.60 -14.21 5.01
C PHE A 83 6.69 -14.53 6.20
N ILE A 84 6.09 -13.50 6.83
CA ILE A 84 5.34 -13.65 8.09
C ILE A 84 3.85 -13.38 7.97
N GLN A 85 3.38 -12.85 6.84
CA GLN A 85 1.97 -12.53 6.63
C GLN A 85 1.09 -13.79 6.75
N CYS A 86 0.01 -13.72 7.54
CA CYS A 86 -1.02 -14.76 7.53
C CYS A 86 -1.72 -14.81 6.17
N ARG A 87 -1.90 -16.02 5.64
CA ARG A 87 -2.65 -16.28 4.40
C ARG A 87 -3.88 -17.12 4.77
N PRO A 88 -4.99 -16.49 5.19
CA PRO A 88 -6.21 -17.24 5.44
C PRO A 88 -6.66 -17.91 4.14
N LYS A 89 -7.23 -19.12 4.27
CA LYS A 89 -7.94 -19.74 3.15
C LYS A 89 -9.24 -18.98 2.97
N VAL A 90 -9.47 -18.48 1.77
CA VAL A 90 -10.67 -17.76 1.38
C VAL A 90 -11.13 -18.38 0.08
N ASP A 91 -12.39 -18.78 0.03
CA ASP A 91 -12.99 -19.42 -1.14
C ASP A 91 -13.50 -18.31 -2.07
N TYR A 92 -12.72 -18.00 -3.10
CA TYR A 92 -13.07 -17.01 -4.10
C TYR A 92 -13.86 -17.63 -5.25
N SER A 93 -14.84 -16.89 -5.77
CA SER A 93 -15.48 -17.18 -7.06
C SER A 93 -14.91 -16.28 -8.15
N ALA A 94 -14.30 -16.86 -9.17
CA ALA A 94 -13.73 -16.09 -10.29
C ALA A 94 -14.82 -15.72 -11.32
N GLU A 95 -14.77 -14.49 -11.80
CA GLU A 95 -15.55 -13.98 -12.94
C GLU A 95 -14.59 -13.33 -13.93
N TYR A 96 -14.84 -13.53 -15.22
CA TYR A 96 -14.00 -13.01 -16.30
C TYR A 96 -14.81 -12.02 -17.13
N ILE A 97 -14.26 -10.82 -17.34
CA ILE A 97 -14.85 -9.75 -18.14
C ILE A 97 -14.01 -9.64 -19.41
N LYS A 98 -14.66 -9.80 -20.56
CA LYS A 98 -14.04 -9.52 -21.86
C LYS A 98 -14.08 -8.02 -22.14
N CYS A 99 -12.92 -7.45 -22.44
CA CYS A 99 -12.78 -6.06 -22.81
C CYS A 99 -13.02 -5.87 -24.33
N PRO A 100 -13.45 -4.69 -24.77
CA PRO A 100 -13.69 -4.41 -26.20
C PRO A 100 -12.44 -4.54 -27.09
N ASP A 101 -11.26 -4.40 -26.51
CA ASP A 101 -9.95 -4.58 -27.16
C ASP A 101 -9.51 -6.05 -27.27
N GLY A 102 -10.34 -6.99 -26.82
CA GLY A 102 -10.04 -8.42 -26.79
C GLY A 102 -9.28 -8.88 -25.54
N GLY A 103 -8.90 -7.95 -24.65
CA GLY A 103 -8.32 -8.28 -23.34
C GLY A 103 -9.32 -8.95 -22.41
N GLU A 104 -8.82 -9.50 -21.30
CA GLU A 104 -9.65 -10.13 -20.27
C GLU A 104 -9.26 -9.64 -18.88
N LEU A 105 -10.25 -9.28 -18.07
CA LEU A 105 -10.09 -8.93 -16.67
C LEU A 105 -10.71 -10.03 -15.81
N LYS A 106 -9.93 -10.50 -14.83
CA LYS A 106 -10.42 -11.46 -13.83
C LYS A 106 -10.78 -10.73 -12.54
N ILE A 107 -12.00 -10.91 -12.07
CA ILE A 107 -12.48 -10.49 -10.75
C ILE A 107 -12.64 -11.72 -9.87
N ASP A 108 -12.02 -11.71 -8.69
CA ASP A 108 -12.20 -12.75 -7.67
C ASP A 108 -13.16 -12.22 -6.58
N TRP A 109 -14.34 -12.85 -6.48
CA TRP A 109 -15.40 -12.47 -5.53
C TRP A 109 -15.32 -13.24 -4.23
N VAL A 110 -15.58 -12.54 -3.11
CA VAL A 110 -15.85 -13.16 -1.80
C VAL A 110 -17.18 -12.63 -1.31
N GLU A 111 -18.15 -13.51 -1.18
CA GLU A 111 -19.46 -13.17 -0.67
C GLU A 111 -19.54 -13.44 0.83
N ASN A 112 -20.23 -12.57 1.56
CA ASN A 112 -20.55 -12.79 2.97
C ASN A 112 -22.02 -13.22 3.10
N ASP A 113 -22.33 -14.42 2.62
CA ASP A 113 -23.71 -14.92 2.50
C ASP A 113 -24.41 -15.14 3.84
N HIS A 114 -23.68 -15.10 4.94
CA HIS A 114 -24.24 -15.14 6.29
C HIS A 114 -24.69 -13.75 6.79
N ASN A 115 -24.54 -12.68 5.99
CA ASN A 115 -24.98 -11.34 6.37
C ASN A 115 -26.50 -11.21 6.27
N SER A 116 -27.18 -11.19 7.42
CA SER A 116 -28.64 -11.00 7.52
C SER A 116 -29.09 -9.54 7.45
N LYS A 117 -28.17 -8.57 7.47
CA LYS A 117 -28.51 -7.13 7.52
C LYS A 117 -28.84 -6.54 6.16
N HIS A 118 -28.28 -7.08 5.07
CA HIS A 118 -28.47 -6.53 3.73
C HIS A 118 -28.88 -7.64 2.75
N THR A 119 -29.83 -7.30 1.87
CA THR A 119 -30.12 -8.12 0.69
C THR A 119 -28.92 -8.11 -0.26
N LYS A 120 -28.87 -9.07 -1.19
CA LYS A 120 -27.76 -9.18 -2.15
C LYS A 120 -27.56 -7.89 -2.97
N ASP A 121 -28.66 -7.24 -3.37
CA ASP A 121 -28.62 -6.09 -4.28
C ASP A 121 -28.24 -4.76 -3.60
N GLN A 122 -28.33 -4.71 -2.27
CA GLN A 122 -28.00 -3.52 -1.45
C GLN A 122 -26.76 -3.75 -0.57
N ARG A 123 -26.07 -4.88 -0.75
CA ARG A 123 -24.95 -5.28 0.09
C ARG A 123 -23.75 -4.35 -0.13
N PRO A 124 -23.22 -3.69 0.91
CA PRO A 124 -22.01 -2.91 0.78
C PRO A 124 -20.86 -3.73 0.22
N THR A 125 -20.21 -3.20 -0.81
CA THR A 125 -19.18 -3.90 -1.58
C THR A 125 -17.85 -3.16 -1.48
N VAL A 126 -16.77 -3.89 -1.24
CA VAL A 126 -15.41 -3.34 -1.23
C VAL A 126 -14.64 -3.90 -2.41
N LEU A 127 -14.20 -3.03 -3.31
CA LEU A 127 -13.27 -3.36 -4.38
C LEU A 127 -11.83 -3.20 -3.86
N VAL A 128 -11.08 -4.30 -3.81
CA VAL A 128 -9.65 -4.28 -3.42
C VAL A 128 -8.78 -4.35 -4.68
N LEU A 129 -7.98 -3.32 -4.91
CA LEU A 129 -7.09 -3.20 -6.05
C LEU A 129 -5.64 -3.46 -5.61
N PRO A 130 -5.06 -4.62 -5.98
CA PRO A 130 -3.64 -4.89 -5.76
C PRO A 130 -2.76 -4.06 -6.69
N GLY A 131 -1.45 -4.24 -6.58
CA GLY A 131 -0.46 -3.47 -7.34
C GLY A 131 -0.59 -3.56 -8.86
N LEU A 132 -0.90 -4.72 -9.45
CA LEU A 132 -0.92 -4.89 -10.92
C LEU A 132 -2.35 -5.18 -11.37
N THR A 133 -3.08 -4.19 -11.88
CA THR A 133 -4.45 -4.38 -12.39
C THR A 133 -4.69 -3.59 -13.67
N GLY A 134 -5.58 -4.11 -14.52
CA GLY A 134 -6.06 -3.43 -15.72
C GLY A 134 -7.00 -2.26 -15.41
N ASP A 135 -7.92 -1.98 -16.32
CA ASP A 135 -8.77 -0.79 -16.23
C ASP A 135 -9.76 -0.85 -15.05
N VAL A 136 -9.51 0.00 -14.06
CA VAL A 136 -10.33 0.13 -12.85
C VAL A 136 -11.75 0.61 -13.17
N ALA A 137 -11.93 1.44 -14.20
CA ALA A 137 -13.24 1.94 -14.59
C ALA A 137 -14.14 0.80 -15.10
N VAL A 138 -13.62 -0.06 -15.97
CA VAL A 138 -14.34 -1.24 -16.50
C VAL A 138 -14.82 -2.15 -15.36
N VAL A 139 -13.95 -2.39 -14.37
CA VAL A 139 -14.30 -3.21 -13.19
C VAL A 139 -15.41 -2.54 -12.37
N ILE A 140 -15.30 -1.25 -12.09
CA ILE A 140 -16.30 -0.51 -11.31
C ILE A 140 -17.65 -0.49 -12.03
N ASP A 141 -17.65 -0.21 -13.33
CA ASP A 141 -18.87 -0.18 -14.14
C ASP A 141 -19.55 -1.55 -14.19
N HIS A 142 -18.76 -2.62 -14.32
CA HIS A 142 -19.28 -3.98 -14.26
C HIS A 142 -19.94 -4.29 -12.90
N ILE A 143 -19.27 -3.95 -11.79
CA ILE A 143 -19.81 -4.14 -10.44
C ILE A 143 -21.10 -3.34 -10.25
N LYS A 144 -21.13 -2.08 -10.69
CA LYS A 144 -22.30 -1.20 -10.55
C LYS A 144 -23.45 -1.61 -11.45
N LYS A 145 -23.19 -2.16 -12.64
CA LYS A 145 -24.23 -2.75 -13.48
C LYS A 145 -24.84 -4.00 -12.84
N LYS A 146 -24.02 -4.81 -12.17
CA LYS A 146 -24.46 -6.02 -11.47
C LYS A 146 -25.21 -5.72 -10.18
N TYR A 147 -24.77 -4.69 -9.44
CA TYR A 147 -25.35 -4.26 -8.17
C TYR A 147 -25.56 -2.73 -8.14
N PRO A 148 -26.62 -2.21 -8.81
CA PRO A 148 -26.84 -0.76 -8.97
C PRO A 148 -27.05 -0.01 -7.65
N GLU A 149 -27.75 -0.61 -6.70
CA GLU A 149 -28.10 0.01 -5.42
C GLU A 149 -27.04 -0.23 -4.32
N ALA A 150 -26.11 -1.15 -4.54
CA ALA A 150 -25.07 -1.45 -3.58
C ALA A 150 -24.06 -0.29 -3.46
N PRO A 151 -23.76 0.21 -2.25
CA PRO A 151 -22.69 1.17 -2.07
C PRO A 151 -21.34 0.48 -2.31
N LEU A 152 -20.47 1.14 -3.08
CA LEU A 152 -19.17 0.62 -3.48
C LEU A 152 -18.04 1.50 -2.92
N MET A 153 -17.10 0.88 -2.22
CA MET A 153 -15.87 1.52 -1.71
C MET A 153 -14.64 0.90 -2.37
N GLY A 154 -13.62 1.71 -2.66
CA GLY A 154 -12.33 1.22 -3.20
C GLY A 154 -11.23 1.15 -2.14
N VAL A 155 -10.41 0.10 -2.16
CA VAL A 155 -9.17 0.01 -1.37
C VAL A 155 -8.02 -0.32 -2.31
N GLY A 156 -7.14 0.65 -2.56
CA GLY A 156 -6.00 0.51 -3.45
C GLY A 156 -4.69 0.40 -2.69
N ILE A 157 -3.86 -0.59 -3.04
CA ILE A 157 -2.57 -0.85 -2.38
C ILE A 157 -1.43 -0.59 -3.36
N SER A 158 -0.47 0.25 -2.97
CA SER A 158 0.69 0.63 -3.79
C SER A 158 0.24 1.16 -5.16
N LEU A 159 0.62 0.51 -6.27
CA LEU A 159 0.17 0.88 -7.62
C LEU A 159 -1.37 0.78 -7.80
N GLY A 160 -2.07 -0.13 -7.10
CA GLY A 160 -3.54 -0.15 -7.09
C GLY A 160 -4.15 1.10 -6.44
N GLY A 161 -3.43 1.72 -5.50
CA GLY A 161 -3.78 3.03 -4.94
C GLY A 161 -3.62 4.16 -5.95
N ILE A 162 -2.59 4.10 -6.80
CA ILE A 162 -2.42 5.06 -7.91
C ILE A 162 -3.60 4.97 -8.88
N LEU A 163 -3.95 3.77 -9.31
CA LEU A 163 -5.04 3.56 -10.28
C LEU A 163 -6.38 4.04 -9.72
N LEU A 164 -6.70 3.65 -8.49
CA LEU A 164 -7.93 4.07 -7.80
C LEU A 164 -8.00 5.59 -7.65
N PHE A 165 -6.91 6.22 -7.22
CA PHE A 165 -6.86 7.67 -7.04
C PHE A 165 -7.06 8.42 -8.36
N ASN A 166 -6.37 8.00 -9.43
CA ASN A 166 -6.52 8.60 -10.75
C ASN A 166 -7.94 8.41 -11.31
N TYR A 167 -8.57 7.25 -11.09
CA TYR A 167 -9.98 7.03 -11.43
C TYR A 167 -10.89 8.07 -10.75
N LEU A 168 -10.73 8.26 -9.43
CA LEU A 168 -11.53 9.23 -8.66
C LEU A 168 -11.29 10.67 -9.10
N ALA A 169 -10.03 11.05 -9.35
CA ALA A 169 -9.68 12.38 -9.83
C ALA A 169 -10.24 12.66 -11.23
N HIS A 170 -10.28 11.64 -12.11
CA HIS A 170 -10.82 11.79 -13.45
C HIS A 170 -12.35 11.91 -13.47
N HIS A 171 -13.05 11.12 -12.64
CA HIS A 171 -14.51 11.06 -12.64
C HIS A 171 -15.17 12.09 -11.71
N GLY A 172 -14.46 12.59 -10.68
CA GLY A 172 -14.98 13.58 -9.75
C GLY A 172 -16.33 13.17 -9.15
N ASP A 173 -17.35 14.01 -9.34
CA ASP A 173 -18.71 13.77 -8.84
C ASP A 173 -19.40 12.57 -9.49
N SER A 174 -19.04 12.23 -10.73
CA SER A 174 -19.59 11.07 -11.45
C SER A 174 -19.00 9.73 -11.00
N ALA A 175 -17.99 9.73 -10.13
CA ALA A 175 -17.38 8.51 -9.64
C ALA A 175 -18.39 7.64 -8.87
N SER A 176 -18.59 6.41 -9.34
CA SER A 176 -19.50 5.42 -8.73
C SER A 176 -18.98 4.76 -7.44
N ILE A 177 -17.94 5.34 -6.83
CA ILE A 177 -17.34 4.91 -5.57
C ILE A 177 -17.68 5.96 -4.50
N CYS A 178 -18.24 5.54 -3.37
CA CYS A 178 -18.64 6.46 -2.30
C CYS A 178 -17.45 6.99 -1.48
N ALA A 179 -16.39 6.20 -1.34
CA ALA A 179 -15.15 6.56 -0.66
C ALA A 179 -14.00 5.63 -1.06
N ALA A 180 -12.77 6.03 -0.78
CA ALA A 180 -11.61 5.19 -1.03
C ALA A 180 -10.57 5.21 0.08
N MET A 181 -9.79 4.13 0.17
CA MET A 181 -8.56 4.08 0.96
C MET A 181 -7.37 3.76 0.05
N CYS A 182 -6.32 4.57 0.13
CA CYS A 182 -5.06 4.35 -0.58
C CYS A 182 -3.97 4.00 0.42
N ILE A 183 -3.23 2.91 0.20
CA ILE A 183 -2.26 2.39 1.15
C ILE A 183 -0.89 2.30 0.51
N SER A 184 0.11 2.96 1.12
CA SER A 184 1.46 3.09 0.58
C SER A 184 1.45 3.52 -0.89
N ALA A 185 0.49 4.37 -1.27
CA ALA A 185 0.38 4.88 -2.62
C ALA A 185 1.46 5.95 -2.87
N PRO A 186 2.25 5.83 -3.95
CA PRO A 186 3.23 6.86 -4.32
C PRO A 186 2.56 8.18 -4.74
N TYR A 187 2.74 9.25 -3.97
CA TYR A 187 2.17 10.56 -4.31
C TYR A 187 2.91 11.26 -5.45
N ASN A 188 4.22 11.07 -5.53
CA ASN A 188 5.10 11.67 -6.53
C ASN A 188 5.97 10.55 -7.15
N VAL A 189 5.50 9.99 -8.25
CA VAL A 189 6.09 8.79 -8.86
C VAL A 189 7.55 9.03 -9.29
N PRO A 190 7.92 10.15 -9.95
CA PRO A 190 9.31 10.41 -10.29
C PRO A 190 10.27 10.38 -9.09
N LYS A 191 9.84 10.91 -7.94
CA LYS A 191 10.66 10.90 -6.71
C LYS A 191 10.74 9.52 -6.08
N CYS A 192 9.68 8.72 -6.20
CA CYS A 192 9.66 7.34 -5.72
C CYS A 192 10.58 6.44 -6.54
N ILE A 193 10.57 6.58 -7.88
CA ILE A 193 11.50 5.87 -8.77
C ILE A 193 12.95 6.24 -8.45
N LYS A 194 13.26 7.54 -8.28
CA LYS A 194 14.60 7.98 -7.84
C LYS A 194 15.02 7.38 -6.50
N SER A 195 14.10 7.24 -5.55
CA SER A 195 14.38 6.57 -4.27
C SER A 195 14.73 5.09 -4.47
N LEU A 196 13.98 4.41 -5.34
CA LEU A 196 14.21 3.00 -5.69
C LEU A 196 15.51 2.77 -6.47
N GLU A 197 16.04 3.79 -7.14
CA GLU A 197 17.33 3.73 -7.86
C GLU A 197 18.55 3.91 -6.94
N THR A 198 18.36 4.27 -5.67
CA THR A 198 19.49 4.34 -4.71
C THR A 198 20.10 2.95 -4.46
N PRO A 199 21.42 2.81 -4.16
CA PRO A 199 22.10 1.51 -4.17
C PRO A 199 21.43 0.42 -3.32
N LEU A 200 21.03 0.74 -2.08
CA LEU A 200 20.37 -0.21 -1.19
C LEU A 200 18.98 -0.62 -1.72
N ASN A 201 18.15 0.36 -2.09
CA ASN A 201 16.80 0.10 -2.61
C ASN A 201 16.82 -0.59 -3.97
N TYR A 202 17.85 -0.31 -4.78
CA TYR A 202 18.04 -0.92 -6.08
C TYR A 202 18.19 -2.44 -5.95
N HIS A 203 19.08 -2.87 -5.05
CA HIS A 203 19.34 -4.28 -4.82
C HIS A 203 18.22 -4.99 -4.05
N LEU A 204 17.59 -4.33 -3.08
CA LEU A 204 16.52 -4.95 -2.28
C LEU A 204 15.18 -5.03 -3.01
N PHE A 205 14.83 -4.00 -3.79
CA PHE A 205 13.47 -3.82 -4.32
C PHE A 205 13.45 -3.64 -5.83
N ASN A 206 14.11 -2.61 -6.36
CA ASN A 206 13.95 -2.19 -7.76
C ASN A 206 14.28 -3.33 -8.73
N ARG A 207 15.48 -3.90 -8.62
CA ARG A 207 15.93 -5.00 -9.47
C ARG A 207 15.09 -6.26 -9.27
N VAL A 208 14.69 -6.56 -8.03
CA VAL A 208 13.88 -7.75 -7.71
C VAL A 208 12.50 -7.65 -8.36
N LEU A 209 11.85 -6.48 -8.26
CA LEU A 209 10.57 -6.19 -8.89
C LEU A 209 10.67 -6.19 -10.41
N ALA A 210 11.68 -5.52 -10.97
CA ALA A 210 11.95 -5.50 -12.42
C ALA A 210 12.08 -6.93 -12.98
N LYS A 211 12.91 -7.77 -12.35
CA LYS A 211 13.03 -9.18 -12.76
C LYS A 211 11.73 -9.97 -12.56
N GLY A 212 10.92 -9.62 -11.56
CA GLY A 212 9.57 -10.19 -11.38
C GLY A 212 8.64 -9.86 -12.54
N MET A 213 8.62 -8.61 -12.97
CA MET A 213 7.83 -8.14 -14.12
C MET A 213 8.32 -8.75 -15.43
N CYS A 214 9.64 -8.83 -15.64
CA CYS A 214 10.21 -9.55 -16.79
C CYS A 214 9.77 -11.02 -16.82
N ARG A 215 9.81 -11.73 -15.67
CA ARG A 215 9.34 -13.12 -15.56
C ARG A 215 7.82 -13.26 -15.77
N PHE A 216 7.04 -12.23 -15.45
CA PHE A 216 5.61 -12.21 -15.76
C PHE A 216 5.42 -12.11 -17.27
N VAL A 217 6.01 -11.12 -17.93
CA VAL A 217 5.95 -10.94 -19.38
C VAL A 217 6.46 -12.19 -20.12
N GLN A 218 7.56 -12.79 -19.68
CA GLN A 218 8.11 -14.01 -20.29
C GLN A 218 7.13 -15.19 -20.26
N ARG A 219 6.38 -15.36 -19.17
CA ARG A 219 5.42 -16.47 -19.00
C ARG A 219 4.16 -16.31 -19.84
N HIS A 220 3.91 -15.10 -20.31
CA HIS A 220 2.73 -14.71 -21.08
C HIS A 220 3.15 -14.08 -22.42
N ALA A 221 4.30 -14.51 -22.95
CA ALA A 221 4.89 -13.90 -24.14
C ALA A 221 3.96 -13.98 -25.35
N ASP A 222 3.25 -15.09 -25.48
CA ASP A 222 2.23 -15.37 -26.50
C ASP A 222 1.13 -14.31 -26.55
N ILE A 223 0.73 -13.76 -25.40
CA ILE A 223 -0.28 -12.69 -25.30
C ILE A 223 0.25 -11.37 -25.88
N PHE A 224 1.57 -11.18 -25.86
CA PHE A 224 2.22 -9.92 -26.20
C PHE A 224 2.95 -9.97 -27.56
N GLU A 225 2.89 -11.08 -28.30
CA GLU A 225 3.56 -11.23 -29.60
C GLU A 225 3.04 -10.25 -30.65
N ASP A 226 1.75 -9.91 -30.60
CA ASP A 226 1.11 -8.99 -31.54
C ASP A 226 1.26 -7.50 -31.16
N LEU A 227 1.85 -7.19 -30.00
CA LEU A 227 2.06 -5.80 -29.58
C LEU A 227 3.15 -5.15 -30.44
N LYS A 228 2.72 -4.22 -31.30
CA LYS A 228 3.63 -3.37 -32.05
C LYS A 228 4.57 -2.63 -31.09
N ASP A 229 5.85 -2.56 -31.45
CA ASP A 229 6.92 -1.90 -30.70
C ASP A 229 7.36 -2.57 -29.38
N VAL A 230 6.78 -3.71 -29.01
CA VAL A 230 7.24 -4.53 -27.87
C VAL A 230 7.99 -5.76 -28.39
N THR A 231 9.23 -5.95 -27.94
CA THR A 231 9.97 -7.18 -28.22
C THR A 231 10.36 -7.85 -26.91
N ILE A 232 9.89 -9.08 -26.69
CA ILE A 232 10.13 -9.83 -25.45
C ILE A 232 11.63 -9.89 -25.10
N PRO A 233 12.56 -10.22 -26.03
CA PRO A 233 13.99 -10.23 -25.72
C PRO A 233 14.53 -8.87 -25.22
N HIS A 234 13.95 -7.76 -25.65
CA HIS A 234 14.33 -6.42 -25.19
C HIS A 234 13.80 -6.12 -23.79
N VAL A 235 12.56 -6.51 -23.50
CA VAL A 235 11.93 -6.39 -22.17
C VAL A 235 12.70 -7.22 -21.13
N LEU A 236 13.13 -8.44 -21.47
CA LEU A 236 13.84 -9.31 -20.53
C LEU A 236 15.22 -8.76 -20.09
N LYS A 237 15.78 -7.82 -20.85
CA LYS A 237 17.02 -7.12 -20.50
C LYS A 237 16.82 -6.00 -19.47
N SER A 238 15.59 -5.68 -19.04
CA SER A 238 15.35 -4.68 -18.00
C SER A 238 15.99 -5.10 -16.67
N GLU A 239 16.75 -4.18 -16.07
CA GLU A 239 17.41 -4.36 -14.77
C GLU A 239 16.82 -3.48 -13.67
N SER A 240 16.08 -2.45 -14.06
CA SER A 240 15.32 -1.57 -13.18
C SER A 240 13.83 -1.49 -13.58
N ILE A 241 13.00 -0.95 -12.68
CA ILE A 241 11.60 -0.61 -12.93
C ILE A 241 11.52 0.40 -14.08
N ARG A 242 12.41 1.40 -14.11
CA ARG A 242 12.48 2.36 -15.21
C ARG A 242 12.77 1.70 -16.55
N ASP A 243 13.71 0.75 -16.59
CA ASP A 243 14.00 0.00 -17.82
C ASP A 243 12.79 -0.82 -18.26
N PHE A 244 12.06 -1.41 -17.30
CA PHE A 244 10.84 -2.17 -17.62
C PHE A 244 9.76 -1.23 -18.15
N ASP A 245 9.58 -0.08 -17.52
CA ASP A 245 8.59 0.91 -17.95
C ASP A 245 8.91 1.46 -19.33
N GLU A 246 10.16 1.75 -19.64
CA GLU A 246 10.57 2.22 -20.96
C GLU A 246 10.31 1.17 -22.05
N ARG A 247 10.64 -0.09 -21.78
CA ARG A 247 10.67 -1.16 -22.77
C ARG A 247 9.35 -1.90 -22.92
N PHE A 248 8.49 -1.84 -21.92
CA PHE A 248 7.21 -2.53 -21.89
C PHE A 248 6.06 -1.57 -21.61
N THR A 249 5.97 -1.00 -20.40
CA THR A 249 4.82 -0.21 -19.95
C THR A 249 4.50 0.95 -20.91
N CYS A 250 5.50 1.76 -21.27
CA CYS A 250 5.32 2.91 -22.15
C CYS A 250 4.83 2.49 -23.54
N LYS A 251 5.34 1.36 -24.06
CA LYS A 251 4.94 0.83 -25.37
C LYS A 251 3.51 0.27 -25.33
N MET A 252 3.19 -0.47 -24.27
CA MET A 252 1.87 -1.05 -24.05
C MET A 252 0.78 0.02 -23.93
N PHE A 253 1.06 1.13 -23.23
CA PHE A 253 0.08 2.17 -22.95
C PHE A 253 0.25 3.45 -23.80
N GLY A 254 1.16 3.45 -24.77
CA GLY A 254 1.35 4.57 -25.70
C GLY A 254 2.00 5.83 -25.09
N PHE A 255 2.77 5.69 -24.01
CA PHE A 255 3.57 6.80 -23.46
C PHE A 255 4.87 6.99 -24.24
N GLU A 256 5.24 8.24 -24.47
CA GLU A 256 6.48 8.61 -25.18
C GLU A 256 7.74 8.24 -24.40
N SER A 257 7.69 8.35 -23.07
CA SER A 257 8.81 8.10 -22.17
C SER A 257 8.34 7.68 -20.78
N PRO A 258 9.22 7.05 -19.96
CA PRO A 258 8.92 6.77 -18.56
C PRO A 258 8.54 8.02 -17.77
N ASP A 259 9.17 9.17 -18.04
CA ASP A 259 8.87 10.40 -17.31
C ASP A 259 7.46 10.92 -17.63
N HIS A 260 7.02 10.83 -18.90
CA HIS A 260 5.63 11.13 -19.25
C HIS A 260 4.65 10.17 -18.55
N TYR A 261 4.94 8.86 -18.51
CA TYR A 261 4.15 7.90 -17.75
C TYR A 261 4.11 8.23 -16.24
N TYR A 262 5.24 8.61 -15.64
CA TYR A 262 5.32 8.93 -14.21
C TYR A 262 4.61 10.23 -13.85
N GLU A 263 4.62 11.23 -14.73
CA GLU A 263 3.81 12.44 -14.56
C GLU A 263 2.32 12.11 -14.64
N ALA A 264 1.91 11.29 -15.60
CA ALA A 264 0.53 10.83 -15.72
C ALA A 264 0.08 10.01 -14.49
N ALA A 265 0.95 9.19 -13.92
CA ALA A 265 0.65 8.39 -12.72
C ALA A 265 0.64 9.20 -11.41
N THR A 266 1.32 10.34 -11.35
CA THR A 266 1.52 11.13 -10.13
C THR A 266 0.22 11.67 -9.52
N LEU A 267 0.08 11.57 -8.19
CA LEU A 267 -1.19 11.86 -7.50
C LEU A 267 -1.30 13.29 -6.96
N HIS A 268 -0.23 13.83 -6.39
CA HIS A 268 -0.29 15.11 -5.66
C HIS A 268 -0.79 16.29 -6.50
N THR A 269 -0.52 16.28 -7.81
CA THR A 269 -1.00 17.31 -8.75
C THR A 269 -2.52 17.24 -8.98
N LYS A 270 -3.19 16.16 -8.58
CA LYS A 270 -4.60 15.87 -8.88
C LYS A 270 -5.52 15.96 -7.65
N PHE A 271 -4.99 16.38 -6.50
CA PHE A 271 -5.79 16.44 -5.26
C PHE A 271 -7.04 17.30 -5.42
N HIS A 272 -6.90 18.46 -6.07
CA HIS A 272 -7.99 19.42 -6.34
C HIS A 272 -9.17 18.81 -7.12
N ALA A 273 -8.96 17.73 -7.86
CA ALA A 273 -10.00 17.07 -8.65
C ALA A 273 -10.81 16.03 -7.85
N LEU A 274 -10.36 15.66 -6.63
CA LEU A 274 -11.09 14.72 -5.79
C LEU A 274 -12.40 15.30 -5.26
N ARG A 275 -13.49 14.59 -5.52
CA ARG A 275 -14.85 14.91 -5.03
C ARG A 275 -15.41 13.86 -4.06
N ARG A 276 -14.76 12.71 -3.94
CA ARG A 276 -15.12 11.63 -3.01
C ARG A 276 -14.08 11.54 -1.88
N PRO A 277 -14.49 11.22 -0.64
CA PRO A 277 -13.54 11.05 0.47
C PRO A 277 -12.49 9.98 0.19
N VAL A 278 -11.21 10.32 0.41
CA VAL A 278 -10.06 9.43 0.25
C VAL A 278 -9.20 9.48 1.52
N LEU A 279 -9.01 8.32 2.14
CA LEU A 279 -8.06 8.14 3.25
C LEU A 279 -6.76 7.53 2.72
N CYS A 280 -5.64 8.24 2.86
CA CYS A 280 -4.34 7.74 2.44
C CYS A 280 -3.50 7.34 3.67
N LEU A 281 -3.00 6.11 3.71
CA LEU A 281 -2.10 5.62 4.78
C LEU A 281 -0.69 5.42 4.22
N ASN A 282 0.29 6.14 4.75
CA ASN A 282 1.70 5.99 4.39
C ASN A 282 2.60 5.97 5.64
N ALA A 283 3.76 5.32 5.51
CA ALA A 283 4.81 5.37 6.51
C ALA A 283 5.89 6.39 6.11
N ALA A 284 6.42 7.14 7.08
CA ALA A 284 7.46 8.12 6.86
C ALA A 284 8.81 7.47 6.46
N ASP A 285 9.02 6.21 6.87
CA ASP A 285 10.19 5.39 6.55
C ASP A 285 9.98 4.45 5.36
N ASP A 286 8.93 4.66 4.56
CA ASP A 286 8.67 3.87 3.35
C ASP A 286 9.83 4.01 2.34
N PRO A 287 10.56 2.92 2.01
CA PRO A 287 11.73 2.99 1.11
C PRO A 287 11.35 3.25 -0.36
N PHE A 288 10.07 3.21 -0.70
CA PHE A 288 9.54 3.52 -2.02
C PHE A 288 9.06 4.97 -2.08
N CYS A 289 8.43 5.46 -1.00
CA CYS A 289 7.72 6.74 -0.96
C CYS A 289 8.36 7.70 0.04
N PRO A 290 9.37 8.51 -0.36
CA PRO A 290 10.04 9.40 0.58
C PRO A 290 9.08 10.47 1.13
N VAL A 291 8.99 10.55 2.46
CA VAL A 291 8.04 11.43 3.18
C VAL A 291 8.16 12.91 2.83
N ASN A 292 9.36 13.37 2.45
CA ASN A 292 9.60 14.77 2.07
C ASN A 292 8.81 15.21 0.82
N TYR A 293 8.26 14.26 0.06
CA TYR A 293 7.41 14.51 -1.09
C TYR A 293 5.94 14.15 -0.84
N ALA A 294 5.57 13.87 0.42
CA ALA A 294 4.16 13.73 0.80
C ALA A 294 3.49 15.12 0.73
N PRO A 295 2.36 15.25 0.02
CA PRO A 295 1.68 16.53 -0.20
C PRO A 295 0.82 16.93 1.01
N LEU A 296 1.47 17.07 2.17
CA LEU A 296 0.77 17.34 3.44
C LEU A 296 0.03 18.69 3.38
N LYS A 297 0.65 19.72 2.82
CA LYS A 297 0.02 21.05 2.65
C LYS A 297 -1.20 21.00 1.73
N ASP A 298 -1.12 20.23 0.65
CA ASP A 298 -2.26 20.09 -0.27
C ASP A 298 -3.42 19.36 0.44
N ALA A 299 -3.13 18.37 1.28
CA ALA A 299 -4.13 17.69 2.09
C ALA A 299 -4.80 18.59 3.14
N GLU A 300 -4.13 19.62 3.64
CA GLU A 300 -4.72 20.63 4.55
C GLU A 300 -5.72 21.55 3.85
N THR A 301 -5.71 21.61 2.51
CA THR A 301 -6.57 22.53 1.74
C THR A 301 -7.70 21.83 0.98
N ASN A 302 -7.80 20.51 1.08
CA ASN A 302 -8.79 19.71 0.36
C ASN A 302 -9.72 18.95 1.32
N ASP A 303 -11.03 19.14 1.16
CA ASP A 303 -12.04 18.62 2.07
C ASP A 303 -12.41 17.15 1.86
N ASN A 304 -11.78 16.50 0.89
CA ASN A 304 -12.04 15.12 0.50
C ASN A 304 -10.84 14.21 0.73
N ILE A 305 -9.75 14.69 1.33
CA ILE A 305 -8.57 13.87 1.56
C ILE A 305 -8.09 13.97 3.00
N ALA A 306 -7.71 12.82 3.54
CA ALA A 306 -7.00 12.72 4.81
C ALA A 306 -5.75 11.86 4.60
N ILE A 307 -4.59 12.36 5.00
CA ILE A 307 -3.33 11.60 5.01
C ILE A 307 -3.04 11.18 6.45
N VAL A 308 -2.99 9.87 6.66
CA VAL A 308 -2.48 9.21 7.87
C VAL A 308 -1.01 8.87 7.64
N LEU A 309 -0.14 9.48 8.43
CA LEU A 309 1.31 9.28 8.37
C LEU A 309 1.81 8.62 9.67
N THR A 310 2.37 7.43 9.56
CA THR A 310 3.06 6.76 10.67
C THR A 310 4.56 7.03 10.61
N SER A 311 5.27 7.03 11.75
CA SER A 311 6.74 7.16 11.76
C SER A 311 7.43 5.96 11.10
N HIS A 312 6.85 4.78 11.29
CA HIS A 312 7.36 3.50 10.78
C HIS A 312 6.28 2.74 10.03
N GLY A 313 6.68 1.74 9.26
CA GLY A 313 5.76 0.82 8.57
C GLY A 313 6.33 0.27 7.28
N GLY A 314 7.35 0.91 6.71
CA GLY A 314 7.89 0.55 5.41
C GLY A 314 6.85 0.63 4.29
N HIS A 315 7.18 0.07 3.13
CA HIS A 315 6.23 -0.08 2.04
C HIS A 315 5.35 -1.28 2.32
N ILE A 316 4.04 -1.06 2.47
CA ILE A 316 3.00 -2.08 2.72
C ILE A 316 3.25 -3.01 3.94
N GLY A 317 4.23 -2.70 4.80
CA GLY A 317 4.71 -3.56 5.88
C GLY A 317 3.78 -3.54 7.09
N PHE A 318 3.73 -2.41 7.81
CA PHE A 318 2.84 -2.12 8.94
C PHE A 318 2.71 -3.26 9.97
N LEU A 319 3.79 -3.98 10.23
CA LEU A 319 3.89 -5.09 11.18
C LEU A 319 3.70 -4.56 12.60
N GLU A 320 2.85 -5.22 13.38
CA GLU A 320 2.47 -4.74 14.71
C GLU A 320 2.66 -5.79 15.80
N GLY A 321 3.22 -5.35 16.94
CA GLY A 321 3.41 -6.17 18.13
C GLY A 321 4.52 -7.21 18.00
N THR A 322 4.67 -8.03 19.05
CA THR A 322 5.73 -9.06 19.13
C THR A 322 5.56 -10.17 18.11
N TYR A 323 4.31 -10.54 17.81
CA TYR A 323 3.96 -11.63 16.90
C TYR A 323 3.10 -11.12 15.74
N PRO A 324 3.72 -10.50 14.72
CA PRO A 324 3.03 -9.77 13.65
C PRO A 324 2.29 -10.65 12.63
N ARG A 325 2.24 -11.98 12.82
CA ARG A 325 1.57 -12.89 11.88
C ARG A 325 0.08 -12.61 11.75
N GLN A 326 -0.60 -12.30 12.85
CA GLN A 326 -2.05 -12.05 12.89
C GLN A 326 -2.40 -10.58 13.17
N ARG A 327 -1.41 -9.74 13.47
CA ARG A 327 -1.60 -8.33 13.80
C ARG A 327 -0.82 -7.46 12.82
N ASN A 328 -1.56 -6.63 12.09
CA ASN A 328 -1.01 -5.69 11.15
C ASN A 328 -1.82 -4.40 11.21
N TYR A 329 -1.12 -3.27 11.37
CA TYR A 329 -1.71 -1.98 11.63
C TYR A 329 -2.55 -1.48 10.45
N MET A 330 -2.11 -1.75 9.22
CA MET A 330 -2.83 -1.44 7.99
C MET A 330 -4.18 -2.18 7.91
N TYR A 331 -4.25 -3.46 8.29
CA TYR A 331 -5.52 -4.20 8.28
C TYR A 331 -6.53 -3.64 9.28
N ARG A 332 -6.06 -3.15 10.43
CA ARG A 332 -6.93 -2.53 11.42
C ARG A 332 -7.50 -1.21 10.90
N TRP A 333 -6.68 -0.41 10.20
CA TRP A 333 -7.15 0.79 9.51
C TRP A 333 -8.21 0.48 8.46
N VAL A 334 -7.94 -0.48 7.57
CA VAL A 334 -8.91 -0.93 6.56
C VAL A 334 -10.21 -1.36 7.23
N ARG A 335 -10.15 -2.22 8.25
CA ARG A 335 -11.33 -2.72 8.94
C ARG A 335 -12.16 -1.59 9.56
N GLN A 336 -11.53 -0.69 10.30
CA GLN A 336 -12.25 0.39 10.99
C GLN A 336 -12.81 1.40 9.99
N PHE A 337 -12.02 1.84 9.01
CA PHE A 337 -12.46 2.82 8.03
C PHE A 337 -13.59 2.29 7.15
N VAL A 338 -13.45 1.09 6.58
CA VAL A 338 -14.50 0.46 5.77
C VAL A 338 -15.80 0.31 6.57
N SER A 339 -15.73 -0.16 7.82
CA SER A 339 -16.92 -0.31 8.67
C SER A 339 -17.56 1.05 8.94
N ALA A 340 -16.76 2.05 9.31
CA ALA A 340 -17.24 3.40 9.55
C ALA A 340 -17.95 4.00 8.32
N VAL A 341 -17.38 3.85 7.12
CA VAL A 341 -17.98 4.38 5.88
C VAL A 341 -19.38 3.81 5.66
N PHE A 342 -19.54 2.49 5.77
CA PHE A 342 -20.82 1.85 5.46
C PHE A 342 -21.84 1.95 6.59
N GLU A 343 -21.41 2.04 7.85
CA GLU A 343 -22.34 2.13 8.99
C GLU A 343 -22.80 3.55 9.28
N GLN A 344 -21.96 4.56 9.03
CA GLN A 344 -22.21 5.95 9.46
C GLN A 344 -22.36 6.91 8.27
N GLY A 345 -21.71 6.61 7.14
CA GLY A 345 -21.53 7.58 6.05
C GLY A 345 -20.50 8.65 6.39
N ILE A 346 -19.64 9.04 5.45
CA ILE A 346 -18.58 10.04 5.71
C ILE A 346 -19.12 11.48 5.70
N LYS A 347 -20.19 11.72 4.94
CA LYS A 347 -20.86 13.03 4.83
C LYS A 347 -22.36 12.77 4.88
N SER A 348 -22.97 12.93 6.05
CA SER A 348 -24.42 13.18 6.09
C SER A 348 -24.65 14.50 5.34
N GLU A 349 -25.56 14.49 4.39
CA GLU A 349 -25.99 15.70 3.66
C GLU A 349 -26.33 16.86 4.62
#